data_AF-A0A846BTF7-F1
#
_entry.id   AF-A0A846BTF7-F1
#
_cell.length_a   1.000
_cell.length_b   1.000
_cell.length_c   1.000
_cell.angle_alpha   90.00
_cell.angle_beta   90.00
_cell.angle_gamma   90.00
#
_symmetry.space_group_name_H-M   'P 1'
#
loop_
_entity.id
_entity.type
_entity.pdbx_description
1 polymer ?
#
loop_
_entity_poly.entity_id
_entity_poly.type
_entity_poly.pdbx_seq_one_letter_code
_entity_poly.pdbx_strand_id
1 'polypeptide(L)'
;MDYKTARSFLINQAIASDKNADTFLMRLKQGKAPVPGQVTNMLLALKVVFDSLKNSPTIDRELIYSLYLLSVESRQHFETGRQAGANWPPLLDEDLKRINRAVKSIFAGVWNN
;
A
#
# COMPACT_ATOMS: atom_id res chain seq x y z
N MET A 1 -4.81 -8.48 13.78
CA MET A 1 -5.38 -8.50 12.42
C MET A 1 -5.17 -9.89 11.86
N ASP A 2 -6.22 -10.59 11.42
CA ASP A 2 -6.10 -11.83 10.67
C ASP A 2 -5.86 -11.57 9.17
N TYR A 3 -5.53 -12.63 8.41
CA TYR A 3 -5.27 -12.56 6.97
C TYR A 3 -6.41 -11.96 6.16
N LYS A 4 -7.67 -12.36 6.43
CA LYS A 4 -8.84 -11.88 5.69
C LYS A 4 -9.01 -10.39 5.90
N THR A 5 -8.87 -9.93 7.13
CA THR A 5 -8.92 -8.51 7.49
C THR A 5 -7.77 -7.73 6.84
N ALA A 6 -6.54 -8.25 6.84
CA ALA A 6 -5.39 -7.63 6.21
C ALA A 6 -5.55 -7.49 4.69
N ARG A 7 -5.96 -8.60 4.04
CA ARG A 7 -6.22 -8.67 2.60
C ARG A 7 -7.27 -7.64 2.19
N SER A 8 -8.45 -7.68 2.81
CA SER A 8 -9.53 -6.74 2.49
C SER A 8 -9.14 -5.30 2.77
N PHE A 9 -8.37 -5.04 3.83
CA PHE A 9 -7.86 -3.71 4.11
C PHE A 9 -6.97 -3.19 2.98
N LEU A 10 -5.96 -3.97 2.54
CA LEU A 10 -5.06 -3.56 1.45
C LEU A 10 -5.80 -3.33 0.13
N ILE A 11 -6.73 -4.23 -0.22
CA ILE A 11 -7.56 -4.07 -1.43
C ILE A 11 -8.35 -2.76 -1.36
N ASN A 12 -8.98 -2.46 -0.22
CA ASN A 12 -9.73 -1.22 -0.03
C ASN A 12 -8.84 0.03 -0.08
N GLN A 13 -7.57 -0.05 0.33
CA GLN A 13 -6.63 1.08 0.23
C GLN A 13 -6.12 1.32 -1.20
N ALA A 14 -6.14 0.28 -2.04
CA ALA A 14 -5.62 0.28 -3.41
C ALA A 14 -6.70 0.63 -4.44
N ILE A 15 -7.84 -0.06 -4.37
CA ILE A 15 -8.91 0.06 -5.36
C ILE A 15 -9.76 1.28 -4.99
N ALA A 16 -9.44 2.40 -5.63
CA ALA A 16 -10.25 3.59 -5.60
C ALA A 16 -11.69 3.28 -6.06
N SER A 17 -12.67 3.64 -5.24
CA SER A 17 -14.04 3.83 -5.71
C SER A 17 -14.44 5.29 -5.44
N ASP A 18 -15.25 5.89 -6.30
CA ASP A 18 -15.73 7.27 -6.13
C ASP A 18 -16.49 7.48 -4.81
N LYS A 19 -16.87 6.39 -4.13
CA LYS A 19 -17.54 6.41 -2.82
C LYS A 19 -16.58 6.55 -1.65
N ASN A 20 -15.27 6.37 -1.83
CA ASN A 20 -14.30 6.41 -0.72
C ASN A 20 -13.06 7.25 -1.06
N ALA A 21 -13.21 8.57 -0.93
CA ALA A 21 -12.16 9.56 -1.20
C ALA A 21 -10.97 9.47 -0.23
N ASP A 22 -11.10 8.77 0.90
CA ASP A 22 -10.07 8.68 1.94
C ASP A 22 -9.18 7.44 1.86
N THR A 23 -9.35 6.62 0.83
CA THR A 23 -8.41 5.53 0.53
C THR A 23 -7.02 6.09 0.23
N PHE A 24 -5.99 5.33 0.61
CA PHE A 24 -4.60 5.75 0.49
C PHE A 24 -4.26 6.23 -0.92
N LEU A 25 -4.59 5.40 -1.93
CA LEU A 25 -4.25 5.71 -3.31
C LEU A 25 -5.03 6.91 -3.84
N MET A 26 -6.30 7.06 -3.48
CA MET A 26 -7.11 8.20 -3.88
C MET A 26 -6.60 9.51 -3.28
N ARG A 27 -6.19 9.51 -2.01
CA ARG A 27 -5.63 10.71 -1.37
C ARG A 27 -4.35 11.16 -2.06
N LEU A 28 -3.43 10.24 -2.34
CA LEU A 28 -2.22 10.55 -3.09
C LEU A 28 -2.54 11.09 -4.49
N LYS A 29 -3.48 10.45 -5.21
CA LYS A 29 -3.94 10.92 -6.53
C LYS A 29 -4.49 12.34 -6.49
N GLN A 30 -5.15 12.73 -5.40
CA GLN A 30 -5.68 14.07 -5.17
C GLN A 30 -4.63 15.07 -4.63
N GLY A 31 -3.35 14.67 -4.49
CA GLY A 31 -2.32 15.53 -3.90
C GLY A 31 -2.50 15.77 -2.38
N LYS A 32 -3.26 14.91 -1.70
CA LYS A 32 -3.55 15.02 -0.27
C LYS A 32 -2.74 14.00 0.52
N ALA A 33 -2.16 14.43 1.64
CA ALA A 33 -1.47 13.55 2.57
C ALA A 33 -2.35 12.37 3.01
N PRO A 34 -1.79 11.16 3.21
CA PRO A 34 -2.51 10.04 3.82
C PRO A 34 -3.13 10.41 5.17
N VAL A 35 -4.19 9.71 5.56
CA VAL A 35 -4.80 9.86 6.88
C VAL A 35 -3.79 9.41 7.96
N PRO A 36 -3.68 10.10 9.12
CA PRO A 36 -2.81 9.67 10.20
C PRO A 36 -3.01 8.18 10.57
N GLY A 37 -1.90 7.44 10.67
CA GLY A 37 -1.92 6.00 10.96
C GLY A 37 -2.26 5.07 9.79
N GLN A 38 -2.71 5.60 8.64
CA GLN A 38 -3.07 4.80 7.46
C GLN A 38 -1.90 3.97 6.94
N VAL A 39 -0.74 4.61 6.78
CA VAL A 39 0.50 3.95 6.32
C VAL A 39 0.96 2.88 7.32
N THR A 40 0.95 3.18 8.62
CA THR A 40 1.31 2.21 9.67
C THR A 40 0.43 0.97 9.61
N ASN A 41 -0.89 1.16 9.46
CA ASN A 41 -1.83 0.05 9.31
C ASN A 41 -1.62 -0.73 8.02
N MET A 42 -1.22 -0.07 6.93
CA MET A 42 -0.85 -0.75 5.68
C MET A 42 0.40 -1.60 5.83
N LEU A 43 1.46 -1.09 6.48
CA LEU A 43 2.68 -1.86 6.72
C LEU A 43 2.40 -3.08 7.61
N LEU A 44 1.56 -2.93 8.64
CA LEU A 44 1.10 -4.04 9.46
C LEU A 44 0.33 -5.08 8.64
N ALA A 45 -0.61 -4.64 7.78
CA ALA A 45 -1.38 -5.54 6.92
C ALA A 45 -0.49 -6.27 5.92
N LEU A 46 0.49 -5.59 5.31
CA LEU A 46 1.47 -6.22 4.41
C LEU A 46 2.29 -7.29 5.14
N LYS A 47 2.68 -7.06 6.39
CA LYS A 47 3.37 -8.05 7.21
C LYS A 47 2.49 -9.28 7.48
N VAL A 48 1.23 -9.08 7.86
CA VAL A 48 0.27 -10.18 8.08
C VAL A 48 0.04 -10.98 6.79
N VAL A 49 -0.12 -10.31 5.65
CA VAL A 49 -0.27 -10.96 4.33
C VAL A 49 0.96 -11.78 3.98
N PHE A 50 2.17 -11.23 4.19
CA PHE A 50 3.41 -11.97 4.01
C PHE A 50 3.44 -13.23 4.89
N ASP A 51 3.22 -13.10 6.20
CA ASP A 51 3.34 -14.22 7.12
C ASP A 51 2.32 -15.33 6.80
N SER A 52 1.17 -14.95 6.24
CA SER A 52 0.11 -15.87 5.81
C SER A 52 0.39 -16.55 4.45
N LEU A 53 1.10 -15.86 3.55
CA LEU A 53 1.36 -16.33 2.18
C LEU A 53 2.77 -16.90 1.96
N LYS A 54 3.71 -16.76 2.89
CA LYS A 54 5.12 -17.17 2.72
C LYS A 54 5.32 -18.64 2.31
N ASN A 55 4.36 -19.51 2.63
CA ASN A 55 4.36 -20.93 2.27
C ASN A 55 3.28 -21.28 1.21
N SER A 56 2.52 -20.29 0.73
CA SER A 56 1.49 -20.47 -0.27
C SER A 56 2.10 -20.41 -1.68
N PRO A 57 1.82 -21.38 -2.55
CA PRO A 57 2.28 -21.33 -3.94
C PRO A 57 1.46 -20.37 -4.80
N THR A 58 0.37 -19.81 -4.27
CA THR A 58 -0.55 -18.95 -5.00
C THR A 58 -0.89 -17.69 -4.22
N ILE A 59 -1.16 -16.62 -4.97
CA ILE A 59 -1.74 -15.37 -4.50
C ILE A 59 -2.92 -15.07 -5.42
N ASP A 60 -4.06 -14.68 -4.86
CA ASP A 60 -5.22 -14.36 -5.67
C ASP A 60 -5.01 -13.08 -6.48
N ARG A 61 -5.63 -13.01 -7.66
CA ARG A 61 -5.41 -11.93 -8.64
C ARG A 61 -5.79 -10.55 -8.12
N GLU A 62 -6.84 -10.46 -7.30
CA GLU A 62 -7.32 -9.19 -6.74
C GLU A 62 -6.30 -8.62 -5.76
N LEU A 63 -5.72 -9.47 -4.91
CA LEU A 63 -4.64 -9.08 -4.01
C LEU A 63 -3.37 -8.72 -4.80
N ILE A 64 -2.96 -9.51 -5.79
CA ILE A 64 -1.80 -9.17 -6.65
C ILE A 64 -1.97 -7.78 -7.27
N TYR A 65 -3.13 -7.52 -7.89
CA TYR A 65 -3.41 -6.24 -8.51
C TYR A 65 -3.35 -5.09 -7.49
N SER A 66 -3.95 -5.28 -6.32
CA SER A 66 -3.92 -4.28 -5.25
C SER A 66 -2.50 -3.99 -4.77
N LEU A 67 -1.65 -5.02 -4.61
CA LEU A 67 -0.24 -4.85 -4.23
C LEU A 67 0.56 -4.10 -5.32
N TYR A 68 0.28 -4.36 -6.59
CA TYR A 68 0.85 -3.59 -7.70
C TYR A 68 0.48 -2.11 -7.61
N LEU A 69 -0.80 -1.78 -7.46
CA LEU A 69 -1.26 -0.39 -7.34
C LEU A 69 -0.60 0.32 -6.14
N LEU A 70 -0.58 -0.35 -4.98
CA LEU A 70 0.01 0.20 -3.76
C LEU A 70 1.52 0.43 -3.85
N SER A 71 2.25 -0.33 -4.67
CA SER A 71 3.71 -0.18 -4.80
C SER A 71 4.11 0.76 -5.94
N VAL A 72 3.40 0.71 -7.07
CA VAL A 72 3.76 1.44 -8.29
C VAL A 72 3.02 2.77 -8.39
N GLU A 73 1.69 2.75 -8.29
CA GLU A 73 0.90 3.97 -8.50
C GLU A 73 1.03 4.96 -7.34
N SER A 74 1.19 4.46 -6.11
CA SER A 74 1.45 5.33 -4.95
C SER A 74 2.73 6.16 -5.14
N ARG A 75 3.78 5.56 -5.73
CA ARG A 75 5.03 6.26 -6.06
C ARG A 75 4.80 7.31 -7.14
N GLN A 76 4.07 6.95 -8.20
CA GLN A 76 3.76 7.88 -9.29
C GLN A 76 2.97 9.09 -8.77
N HIS A 77 1.93 8.87 -7.96
CA HIS A 77 1.14 9.95 -7.37
C HIS A 77 1.94 10.83 -6.42
N PHE A 78 2.83 10.24 -5.61
CA PHE A 78 3.74 11.00 -4.76
C PHE A 78 4.63 11.95 -5.57
N GLU A 79 5.27 11.46 -6.64
CA GLU A 79 6.13 12.29 -7.48
C GLU A 79 5.35 13.37 -8.22
N THR A 80 4.19 13.02 -8.81
CA THR A 80 3.32 14.01 -9.47
C THR A 80 2.88 15.10 -8.50
N GLY A 81 2.43 14.73 -7.29
CA GLY A 81 2.03 15.73 -6.30
C GLY A 81 3.23 16.52 -5.77
N ARG A 82 4.41 15.91 -5.64
CA ARG A 82 5.64 16.61 -5.25
C ARG A 82 6.00 17.69 -6.27
N GLN A 83 5.92 17.37 -7.57
CA GLN A 83 6.12 18.33 -8.65
C GLN A 83 5.06 19.44 -8.65
N ALA A 84 3.82 19.12 -8.27
CA ALA A 84 2.72 20.07 -8.13
C ALA A 84 2.72 20.86 -6.80
N GLY A 85 3.72 20.67 -5.92
CA GLY A 85 3.84 21.40 -4.65
C GLY A 85 2.92 20.89 -3.52
N ALA A 86 2.49 19.63 -3.58
CA ALA A 86 1.72 19.01 -2.52
C ALA A 86 2.48 18.99 -1.18
N ASN A 87 1.77 19.27 -0.09
CA ASN A 87 2.34 19.24 1.26
C ASN A 87 2.39 17.81 1.80
N TRP A 88 3.44 17.08 1.44
CA TRP A 88 3.64 15.72 1.91
C TRP A 88 4.16 15.65 3.35
N PRO A 89 3.73 14.67 4.15
CA PRO A 89 4.39 14.36 5.41
C PRO A 89 5.88 14.05 5.18
N PRO A 90 6.78 14.46 6.09
CA PRO A 90 8.23 14.37 5.88
C PRO A 90 8.74 12.93 5.70
N LEU A 91 8.03 11.94 6.26
CA LEU A 91 8.40 10.53 6.19
C LEU A 91 7.74 9.78 5.03
N LEU A 92 6.86 10.43 4.24
CA LEU A 92 6.06 9.72 3.25
C LEU A 92 6.93 9.05 2.17
N ASP A 93 8.04 9.67 1.73
CA ASP A 93 8.96 9.05 0.76
C ASP A 93 9.53 7.72 1.28
N GLU A 94 10.00 7.71 2.52
CA GLU A 94 10.54 6.51 3.18
C GLU A 94 9.46 5.45 3.41
N ASP A 95 8.26 5.89 3.78
CA ASP A 95 7.13 4.99 3.97
C ASP A 95 6.68 4.31 2.67
N LEU A 96 6.72 5.01 1.53
CA LEU A 96 6.46 4.42 0.22
C LEU A 96 7.54 3.39 -0.17
N LYS A 97 8.81 3.64 0.16
CA LYS A 97 9.89 2.66 -0.02
C LYS A 97 9.66 1.41 0.82
N ARG A 98 9.21 1.57 2.08
CA ARG A 98 8.85 0.45 2.97
C ARG A 98 7.68 -0.36 2.42
N ILE A 99 6.64 0.30 1.91
CA ILE A 99 5.50 -0.39 1.25
C ILE A 99 6.01 -1.21 0.06
N ASN A 100 6.82 -0.63 -0.82
CA ASN A 100 7.38 -1.32 -1.98
C ASN A 100 8.22 -2.54 -1.55
N ARG A 101 9.09 -2.37 -0.55
CA ARG A 101 9.91 -3.47 -0.01
C ARG A 101 9.07 -4.60 0.58
N ALA A 102 7.99 -4.28 1.29
CA ALA A 102 7.07 -5.27 1.84
C ALA A 102 6.32 -6.02 0.73
N VAL A 103 5.85 -5.32 -0.32
CA VAL A 103 5.24 -5.94 -1.51
C VAL A 103 6.23 -6.88 -2.22
N LYS A 104 7.47 -6.42 -2.43
CA LYS A 104 8.55 -7.27 -2.98
C LYS A 104 8.78 -8.51 -2.12
N SER A 105 8.74 -8.37 -0.80
CA SER A 105 8.92 -9.48 0.14
C SER A 105 7.77 -10.50 0.07
N ILE A 106 6.53 -10.06 -0.13
CA ILE A 106 5.37 -10.94 -0.37
C ILE A 106 5.61 -11.80 -1.62
N PHE A 107 6.03 -11.17 -2.73
CA PHE A 107 6.27 -11.90 -3.97
C PHE A 107 7.50 -12.82 -3.92
N ALA A 108 8.54 -12.43 -3.17
CA ALA A 108 9.76 -13.22 -3.04
C ALA A 108 9.65 -14.36 -1.99
N GLY A 109 8.65 -14.34 -1.12
CA GLY A 109 8.54 -15.28 0.00
C GLY A 109 9.60 -15.08 1.10
N VAL A 110 10.42 -14.03 1.02
CA VAL A 110 11.47 -13.69 2.00
C VAL A 110 11.25 -12.27 2.51
N TRP A 111 11.14 -12.12 3.83
CA TRP A 111 10.95 -10.81 4.47
C TRP A 111 12.27 -10.02 4.50
N ASN A 112 12.31 -8.89 3.78
CA ASN A 112 13.47 -8.01 3.77
C ASN A 112 13.18 -6.78 4.65
N ASN A 113 13.92 -6.65 5.77
CA ASN A 113 13.90 -5.46 6.62
C ASN A 113 14.71 -4.32 6.03
#